data_AF-A0A1F3EM28-F1
#
_entry.id   AF-A0A1F3EM28-F1
#
_cell.length_a   1.000
_cell.length_b   1.000
_cell.length_c   1.000
_cell.angle_alpha   90.00
_cell.angle_beta   90.00
_cell.angle_gamma   90.00
#
_symmetry.space_group_name_H-M   'P 1'
#
loop_
_entity.id
_entity.type
_entity.pdbx_description
1 polymer ?
#
loop_
_entity_poly.entity_id
_entity_poly.type
_entity_poly.pdbx_seq_one_letter_code
_entity_poly.pdbx_strand_id
1 'polypeptide(L)'
;MADYKLAYSKILKSEGGYVNDPDDRGGETYKGISRKFWPGWLGWTIIDALKKAGKFPKKPVTPNEIEIDVQLQYEVSQFYYHQFWSKIGGDKIKNQSIAEMLLDAAVNEGIVPAIRRAQTIAGIAVTGEITDELITKLNKL
;
A
#
# COMPACT_ATOMS: atom_id res chain seq x y z
N MET A 1 -17.40 -9.69 1.58
CA MET A 1 -15.95 -9.73 1.35
C MET A 1 -15.33 -8.61 2.15
N ALA A 2 -14.03 -8.69 2.45
CA ALA A 2 -13.32 -7.66 3.18
C ALA A 2 -13.37 -6.32 2.42
N ASP A 3 -13.46 -5.22 3.16
CA ASP A 3 -13.52 -3.88 2.63
C ASP A 3 -12.10 -3.30 2.54
N TYR A 4 -11.68 -3.02 1.31
CA TYR A 4 -10.40 -2.38 1.02
C TYR A 4 -10.25 -1.02 1.69
N LYS A 5 -11.30 -0.20 1.74
CA LYS A 5 -11.23 1.16 2.31
C LYS A 5 -10.88 1.11 3.79
N LEU A 6 -11.45 0.15 4.52
CA LEU A 6 -11.13 -0.07 5.93
C LEU A 6 -9.66 -0.50 6.10
N ALA A 7 -9.19 -1.45 5.28
CA ALA A 7 -7.81 -1.93 5.33
C ALA A 7 -6.80 -0.83 4.98
N TYR A 8 -7.03 -0.10 3.88
CA TYR A 8 -6.22 1.02 3.44
C TYR A 8 -6.14 2.14 4.49
N SER A 9 -7.25 2.44 5.18
CA SER A 9 -7.25 3.45 6.24
C SER A 9 -6.29 3.13 7.39
N LYS A 10 -6.01 1.85 7.65
CA LYS A 10 -5.04 1.41 8.66
C LYS A 10 -3.60 1.60 8.17
N ILE A 11 -3.32 1.27 6.91
CA ILE A 11 -2.01 1.53 6.28
C ILE A 11 -1.66 3.02 6.31
N LEU A 12 -2.60 3.89 5.95
CA LEU A 12 -2.33 5.32 5.95
C LEU A 12 -2.04 5.92 7.33
N LYS A 13 -2.52 5.31 8.41
CA LYS A 13 -2.24 5.75 9.78
C LYS A 13 -0.79 5.43 10.20
N SER A 14 -0.20 4.36 9.66
CA SER A 14 1.18 3.97 9.94
C SER A 14 2.20 4.61 8.98
N GLU A 15 1.84 4.82 7.71
CA GLU A 15 2.77 5.14 6.61
C GLU A 15 2.68 6.60 6.07
N GLY A 16 2.10 7.53 6.84
CA GLY A 16 1.71 8.82 6.27
C GLY A 16 2.78 9.93 6.38
N GLY A 17 3.22 10.45 5.22
CA GLY A 17 3.98 11.69 5.15
C GLY A 17 4.59 11.97 3.77
N TYR A 18 5.24 13.13 3.64
CA TYR A 18 6.16 13.43 2.55
C TYR A 18 7.58 13.48 3.11
N VAL A 19 8.52 12.80 2.47
CA VAL A 19 9.94 12.85 2.81
C VAL A 19 10.73 13.04 1.52
N ASN A 20 11.65 13.99 1.52
CA ASN A 20 12.55 14.22 0.41
C ASN A 20 13.91 14.61 0.98
N ASP A 21 14.65 13.60 1.41
CA ASP A 21 15.98 13.75 1.99
C ASP A 21 17.04 13.57 0.90
N PRO A 22 17.93 14.55 0.67
CA PRO A 22 19.02 14.46 -0.30
C PRO A 22 20.02 13.32 -0.02
N ASP A 23 20.15 12.89 1.24
CA ASP A 23 21.09 11.85 1.67
C ASP A 23 20.44 10.44 1.70
N ASP A 24 19.14 10.34 1.43
CA ASP A 24 18.40 9.06 1.44
C ASP A 24 18.52 8.31 0.10
N ARG A 25 18.84 7.01 0.20
CA ARG A 25 18.90 6.06 -0.91
C ARG A 25 17.55 5.88 -1.61
N GLY A 26 16.43 6.15 -0.95
CA GLY A 26 15.06 6.05 -1.49
C GLY A 26 14.59 7.28 -2.27
N GLY A 27 15.26 8.43 -2.09
CA GLY A 27 14.87 9.70 -2.67
C GLY A 27 13.49 10.18 -2.22
N GLU A 28 12.84 10.98 -3.06
CA GLU A 28 11.51 11.54 -2.79
C GLU A 28 10.45 10.45 -2.56
N THR A 29 9.78 10.50 -1.40
CA THR A 29 8.77 9.52 -0.98
C THR A 29 7.51 10.23 -0.49
N TYR A 30 6.34 9.77 -0.95
CA TYR A 30 5.04 10.28 -0.53
C TYR A 30 4.12 9.12 -0.14
N LYS A 31 3.64 9.10 1.12
CA LYS A 31 2.75 8.05 1.66
C LYS A 31 3.28 6.63 1.44
N GLY A 32 4.58 6.42 1.67
CA GLY A 32 5.27 5.13 1.43
C GLY A 32 5.63 4.85 -0.04
N ILE A 33 5.20 5.69 -0.99
CA ILE A 33 5.49 5.52 -2.41
C ILE A 33 6.78 6.29 -2.74
N SER A 34 7.87 5.56 -2.98
CA SER A 34 9.16 6.14 -3.38
C SER A 34 9.23 6.39 -4.89
N ARG A 35 9.70 7.57 -5.30
CA ARG A 35 9.86 7.96 -6.71
C ARG A 35 10.89 7.11 -7.42
N LYS A 36 11.93 6.67 -6.68
CA LYS A 36 12.99 5.81 -7.22
C LYS A 36 12.47 4.42 -7.59
N PHE A 37 11.65 3.83 -6.72
CA PHE A 37 11.12 2.48 -6.94
C PHE A 37 9.84 2.49 -7.81
N TRP A 38 9.08 3.58 -7.79
CA TRP A 38 7.83 3.74 -8.54
C TRP A 38 7.82 5.00 -9.40
N PRO A 39 8.77 5.16 -10.34
CA PRO A 39 8.89 6.39 -11.14
C PRO A 39 7.68 6.62 -12.06
N GLY A 40 6.97 5.56 -12.44
CA GLY A 40 5.77 5.63 -13.29
C GLY A 40 4.46 5.89 -12.56
N TRP A 41 4.47 6.09 -11.24
CA TRP A 41 3.24 6.37 -10.49
C TRP A 41 2.69 7.77 -10.86
N LEU A 42 1.43 7.84 -11.30
CA LEU A 42 0.77 9.07 -11.74
C LEU A 42 0.77 10.19 -10.70
N GLY A 43 0.79 9.84 -9.41
CA GLY A 43 0.88 10.81 -8.33
C GLY A 43 2.09 11.75 -8.44
N TRP A 44 3.20 11.31 -9.04
CA TRP A 44 4.37 12.17 -9.24
C TRP A 44 4.09 13.35 -10.16
N THR A 45 3.30 13.16 -11.21
CA THR A 45 2.89 14.24 -12.11
C THR A 45 2.11 15.32 -11.36
N ILE A 46 1.22 14.90 -10.46
CA ILE A 46 0.41 15.81 -9.63
C ILE A 46 1.32 16.54 -8.62
N ILE A 47 2.19 15.80 -7.94
CA ILE A 47 3.16 16.36 -6.98
C ILE A 47 4.06 17.40 -7.67
N ASP A 48 4.57 17.11 -8.86
CA ASP A 48 5.43 18.03 -9.61
C ASP A 48 4.68 19.29 -10.05
N ALA A 49 3.42 19.17 -10.46
CA ALA A 49 2.57 20.32 -10.76
C ALA A 49 2.31 21.19 -9.52
N LEU A 50 2.00 20.57 -8.37
CA LEU A 50 1.80 21.28 -7.10
C LEU A 50 3.08 21.97 -6.63
N LYS A 51 4.25 21.34 -6.80
CA LYS A 51 5.57 21.93 -6.49
C LYS A 51 5.82 23.17 -7.34
N LYS A 52 5.60 23.08 -8.66
CA LYS A 52 5.73 24.23 -9.58
C LYS A 52 4.78 25.37 -9.21
N ALA A 53 3.56 25.05 -8.76
CA ALA A 53 2.59 26.04 -8.30
C ALA A 53 2.88 26.61 -6.90
N GLY A 54 3.92 26.14 -6.20
CA GLY A 54 4.22 26.52 -4.82
C GLY A 54 3.20 26.02 -3.79
N LYS A 55 2.33 25.09 -4.17
CA LYS A 55 1.23 24.52 -3.35
C LYS A 55 1.58 23.18 -2.72
N PHE A 56 2.81 22.69 -2.92
CA PHE A 56 3.30 21.47 -2.30
C PHE A 56 4.20 21.81 -1.09
N PRO A 57 4.05 21.11 0.04
CA PRO A 57 4.87 21.34 1.22
C PRO A 57 6.36 21.17 0.92
N LYS A 58 7.16 22.17 1.32
CA LYS A 58 8.62 22.18 1.12
C LYS A 58 9.38 21.42 2.21
N LYS A 59 8.71 21.10 3.32
CA LYS A 59 9.26 20.35 4.46
C LYS A 59 8.52 19.03 4.60
N PRO A 60 9.11 18.03 5.28
CA PRO A 60 8.37 16.87 5.72
C PRO A 60 7.15 17.31 6.50
N VAL A 61 6.02 16.73 6.14
CA VAL A 61 4.70 17.04 6.70
C VAL A 61 4.05 15.75 7.12
N THR A 62 3.36 15.82 8.26
CA THR A 62 2.65 14.67 8.82
C THR A 62 1.40 14.37 7.99
N PRO A 63 0.79 13.18 8.12
CA PRO A 63 -0.32 12.76 7.25
C PRO A 63 -1.53 13.72 7.25
N ASN A 64 -1.69 14.52 8.31
CA ASN A 64 -2.86 15.36 8.58
C ASN A 64 -2.70 16.83 8.18
N GLU A 65 -1.49 17.28 7.84
CA GLU A 65 -1.21 18.69 7.50
C GLU A 65 -1.36 18.99 6.00
N ILE A 66 -1.74 17.97 5.25
CA ILE A 66 -1.78 17.98 3.81
C ILE A 66 -3.25 18.01 3.37
N GLU A 67 -3.86 19.20 3.28
CA GLU A 67 -4.99 19.40 2.35
C GLU A 67 -4.42 19.38 0.93
N ILE A 68 -4.14 18.19 0.41
CA ILE A 68 -3.79 18.02 -1.00
C ILE A 68 -4.91 17.32 -1.73
N ASP A 69 -5.23 17.94 -2.85
CA ASP A 69 -5.85 17.40 -4.06
C ASP A 69 -6.46 16.01 -3.90
N VAL A 70 -7.79 15.96 -3.98
CA VAL A 70 -8.59 14.72 -3.97
C VAL A 70 -8.06 13.70 -4.98
N GLN A 71 -7.53 14.16 -6.13
CA GLN A 71 -6.92 13.28 -7.12
C GLN A 71 -5.65 12.64 -6.58
N LEU A 72 -4.76 13.36 -5.88
CA LEU A 72 -3.55 12.74 -5.33
C LEU A 72 -3.90 11.67 -4.28
N GLN A 73 -4.88 11.92 -3.41
CA GLN A 73 -5.34 10.91 -2.45
C GLN A 73 -5.94 9.69 -3.15
N TYR A 74 -6.66 9.91 -4.25
CA TYR A 74 -7.17 8.84 -5.10
C TYR A 74 -6.02 8.04 -5.70
N GLU A 75 -4.98 8.68 -6.25
CA GLU A 75 -3.81 7.99 -6.83
C GLU A 75 -3.06 7.15 -5.80
N VAL A 76 -2.94 7.60 -4.55
CA VAL A 76 -2.34 6.80 -3.46
C VAL A 76 -3.21 5.58 -3.17
N SER A 77 -4.53 5.76 -3.06
CA SER A 77 -5.45 4.66 -2.83
C SER A 77 -5.43 3.62 -3.96
N GLN A 78 -5.40 4.07 -5.22
CA GLN A 78 -5.29 3.15 -6.37
C GLN A 78 -3.94 2.42 -6.39
N PHE A 79 -2.86 3.09 -6.00
CA PHE A 79 -1.55 2.47 -5.89
C PHE A 79 -1.59 1.27 -4.93
N TYR A 80 -2.07 1.45 -3.70
CA TYR A 80 -2.13 0.34 -2.73
C TYR A 80 -3.10 -0.77 -3.15
N TYR A 81 -4.19 -0.41 -3.82
CA TYR A 81 -5.14 -1.38 -4.34
C TYR A 81 -4.51 -2.29 -5.40
N HIS A 82 -3.88 -1.69 -6.41
CA HIS A 82 -3.30 -2.42 -7.55
C HIS A 82 -1.96 -3.08 -7.22
N GLN A 83 -1.13 -2.44 -6.40
CA GLN A 83 0.19 -2.98 -6.10
C GLN A 83 0.19 -4.02 -4.99
N PHE A 84 -0.81 -4.03 -4.10
CA PHE A 84 -0.84 -4.95 -2.96
C PHE A 84 -2.18 -5.69 -2.83
N TRP A 85 -3.28 -4.97 -2.56
CA TRP A 85 -4.57 -5.59 -2.20
C TRP A 85 -5.07 -6.60 -3.24
N SER A 86 -5.08 -6.21 -4.51
CA SER A 86 -5.51 -7.09 -5.61
C SER A 86 -4.57 -8.28 -5.78
N LYS A 87 -3.26 -8.09 -5.60
CA LYS A 87 -2.24 -9.14 -5.75
C LYS A 87 -2.23 -10.17 -4.62
N ILE A 88 -2.75 -9.81 -3.44
CA ILE A 88 -3.00 -10.77 -2.36
C ILE A 88 -4.42 -11.36 -2.42
N GLY A 89 -5.20 -11.03 -3.46
CA GLY A 89 -6.58 -11.50 -3.60
C GLY A 89 -7.52 -10.96 -2.52
N GLY A 90 -7.26 -9.76 -1.97
CA GLY A 90 -7.97 -9.20 -0.83
C GLY A 90 -9.50 -9.14 -1.02
N ASP A 91 -9.97 -8.86 -2.23
CA ASP A 91 -11.41 -8.84 -2.56
C ASP A 91 -12.09 -10.21 -2.42
N LYS A 92 -11.31 -11.30 -2.39
CA LYS A 92 -11.83 -12.67 -2.23
C LYS A 92 -11.76 -13.16 -0.78
N ILE A 93 -11.11 -12.41 0.12
CA ILE A 93 -11.01 -12.76 1.54
C ILE A 93 -12.26 -12.24 2.26
N LYS A 94 -12.92 -13.08 3.05
CA LYS A 94 -14.16 -12.77 3.77
C LYS A 94 -13.91 -12.10 5.11
N ASN A 95 -12.87 -12.56 5.82
CA ASN A 95 -12.53 -12.09 7.14
C ASN A 95 -11.69 -10.80 7.03
N GLN A 96 -12.25 -9.69 7.53
CA GLN A 96 -11.63 -8.36 7.46
C GLN A 96 -10.24 -8.35 8.11
N SER A 97 -10.12 -8.89 9.33
CA SER A 97 -8.86 -8.87 10.08
C SER A 97 -7.76 -9.67 9.38
N ILE A 98 -8.11 -10.80 8.75
CA ILE A 98 -7.15 -11.60 7.97
C ILE A 98 -6.68 -10.81 6.74
N ALA A 99 -7.59 -10.18 6.00
CA ALA A 99 -7.25 -9.39 4.84
C ALA A 99 -6.35 -8.18 5.20
N GLU A 100 -6.64 -7.53 6.33
CA GLU A 100 -5.85 -6.41 6.86
C GLU A 100 -4.44 -6.84 7.27
N MET A 101 -4.29 -7.94 8.03
CA MET A 101 -2.98 -8.46 8.41
C MET A 101 -2.15 -8.89 7.19
N LEU A 102 -2.80 -9.48 6.18
CA LEU A 102 -2.11 -9.89 4.96
C LEU A 102 -1.67 -8.68 4.12
N LEU A 103 -2.51 -7.63 4.04
CA LEU A 103 -2.15 -6.37 3.38
C LEU A 103 -0.99 -5.70 4.09
N ASP A 104 -1.05 -5.56 5.41
CA ASP A 104 0.00 -4.95 6.22
C ASP A 104 1.34 -5.68 6.03
N ALA A 105 1.33 -7.02 6.12
CA ALA A 105 2.51 -7.82 5.81
C ALA A 105 2.99 -7.56 4.37
N ALA A 106 2.11 -7.61 3.37
CA ALA A 106 2.52 -7.42 1.99
C ALA A 106 3.16 -6.04 1.72
N VAL A 107 2.72 -5.00 2.43
CA VAL A 107 3.30 -3.65 2.35
C VAL A 107 4.66 -3.59 3.05
N ASN A 108 4.78 -4.14 4.26
CA ASN A 108 5.98 -4.01 5.09
C ASN A 108 7.18 -4.85 4.62
N GLU A 109 6.93 -6.01 4.00
CA GLU A 109 8.00 -6.95 3.63
C GLU A 109 7.89 -7.52 2.21
N GLY A 110 6.84 -7.14 1.48
CA GLY A 110 6.57 -7.62 0.14
C GLY A 110 5.58 -8.78 0.08
N ILE A 111 4.98 -8.92 -1.10
CA ILE A 111 3.85 -9.82 -1.37
C ILE A 111 4.22 -11.30 -1.21
N VAL A 112 5.35 -11.71 -1.79
CA VAL A 112 5.78 -13.12 -1.78
C VAL A 112 6.06 -13.61 -0.35
N PRO A 113 6.85 -12.90 0.48
CA PRO A 113 7.01 -13.26 1.89
C PRO A 113 5.68 -13.33 2.67
N ALA A 114 4.78 -12.36 2.47
CA ALA A 114 3.50 -12.32 3.16
C ALA A 114 2.60 -13.52 2.79
N ILE A 115 2.53 -13.86 1.49
CA ILE A 115 1.78 -15.03 1.01
C ILE A 115 2.38 -16.32 1.55
N ARG A 116 3.71 -16.45 1.56
CA ARG A 116 4.36 -17.66 2.08
C ARG A 116 3.98 -17.91 3.54
N ARG A 117 3.95 -16.87 4.37
CA ARG A 117 3.47 -17.00 5.75
C ARG A 117 2.01 -17.41 5.84
N ALA A 118 1.14 -16.81 5.03
CA ALA A 118 -0.27 -17.18 5.00
C ALA A 118 -0.46 -18.66 4.60
N GLN A 119 0.32 -19.15 3.64
CA GLN A 119 0.33 -20.57 3.24
C GLN A 119 0.80 -21.49 4.36
N THR A 120 1.86 -21.11 5.09
CA THR A 120 2.32 -21.85 6.27
C THR A 120 1.23 -21.96 7.33
N ILE A 121 0.55 -20.85 7.65
CA ILE A 121 -0.56 -20.83 8.61
C ILE A 121 -1.74 -21.68 8.13
N ALA A 122 -2.06 -21.62 6.84
CA ALA A 122 -3.15 -22.40 6.23
C ALA A 122 -2.83 -23.90 6.10
N GLY A 123 -1.58 -24.31 6.35
CA GLY A 123 -1.13 -25.69 6.25
C GLY A 123 -1.15 -26.24 4.82
N ILE A 124 -0.81 -25.39 3.83
CA ILE A 124 -0.72 -25.78 2.42
C ILE A 124 0.71 -25.59 1.89
N ALA A 125 0.96 -26.03 0.64
CA ALA A 125 2.26 -25.86 0.00
C ALA A 125 2.69 -24.38 -0.05
N VAL A 126 3.94 -24.10 0.30
CA VAL A 126 4.49 -22.74 0.39
C VAL A 126 5.14 -22.35 -0.94
N THR A 127 4.36 -21.80 -1.86
CA THR A 127 4.81 -21.33 -3.18
C THR A 127 5.14 -19.84 -3.20
N GLY A 128 4.48 -19.05 -2.36
CA GLY A 128 4.49 -17.59 -2.41
C GLY A 128 3.53 -17.00 -3.46
N GLU A 129 2.67 -17.83 -4.05
CA GLU A 129 1.64 -17.44 -5.01
C GLU A 129 0.26 -17.45 -4.38
N ILE A 130 -0.56 -16.45 -4.70
CA ILE A 130 -1.96 -16.43 -4.28
C ILE A 130 -2.74 -17.44 -5.14
N THR A 131 -3.42 -18.39 -4.49
CA THR A 131 -4.21 -19.43 -5.17
C THR A 131 -5.62 -19.47 -4.62
N ASP A 132 -6.56 -20.01 -5.39
CA ASP A 132 -7.94 -20.22 -4.91
C ASP A 132 -7.99 -21.20 -3.72
N GLU A 133 -7.02 -22.13 -3.62
CA GLU A 133 -6.86 -22.99 -2.44
C GLU A 133 -6.53 -22.16 -1.19
N LEU A 134 -5.54 -21.26 -1.28
CA LEU A 134 -5.18 -20.37 -0.17
C LEU A 134 -6.36 -19.50 0.23
N ILE A 135 -7.03 -18.85 -0.73
CA ILE A 135 -8.23 -18.05 -0.48
C ILE A 135 -9.33 -18.88 0.21
N THR A 136 -9.56 -20.11 -0.24
CA THR A 136 -10.57 -21.01 0.35
C THR A 136 -10.22 -21.36 1.79
N LYS A 137 -8.94 -21.58 2.11
CA LYS A 137 -8.46 -21.86 3.47
C LYS A 137 -8.61 -20.64 4.38
N LEU A 138 -8.14 -19.47 3.93
CA LEU A 138 -8.26 -18.22 4.69
C LEU A 138 -9.72 -17.87 5.01
N ASN A 139 -10.64 -18.21 4.11
CA ASN A 139 -12.08 -17.99 4.30
C ASN A 139 -12.77 -18.98 5.25
N LYS A 140 -12.04 -19.98 5.76
CA LYS A 140 -12.52 -20.97 6.74
C LYS A 140 -11.88 -20.79 8.13
N LEU A 141 -10.91 -19.87 8.25
CA LEU A 141 -10.32 -19.45 9.54
C LEU A 141 -11.24 -18.43 10.22
#